data_AF-A0A060CA96-F1
#
_entry.id   AF-A0A060CA96-F1
#
_cell.length_a   1.000
_cell.length_b   1.000
_cell.length_c   1.000
_cell.angle_alpha   90.00
_cell.angle_beta   90.00
_cell.angle_gamma   90.00
#
_symmetry.space_group_name_H-M   'P 1'
#
loop_
_entity.id
_entity.type
_entity.pdbx_description
1 polymer ?
#
loop_
_entity_poly.entity_id
_entity_poly.type
_entity_poly.pdbx_seq_one_letter_code
_entity_poly.pdbx_strand_id
1 'polypeptide(L)'
;DIEVILDVVYNHTAEGNHMGPTLSFKGIDNAAYYRLVDGDRQHYFDTTGTGNSLLMSSPHVLQLIMDSLRYWVTDMHVDGFRFDLASTLARQFAEVDRLSAFFDLIHQDPVVSQVKLIAEPWDVGEGGYQVGGFPPLWSEWNGQYRDTVRDFWRGEFSSLPQFASRLAGSADLYEHT
;
A
#
# COMPACT_ATOMS: atom_id res chain seq x y z
N ASP A 1 -20.98 -17.76 8.92
CA ASP A 1 -19.93 -17.67 7.88
C ASP A 1 -18.80 -16.77 8.36
N ILE A 2 -17.56 -17.06 7.97
CA ILE A 2 -16.32 -16.36 8.37
C ILE A 2 -15.62 -15.93 7.09
N GLU A 3 -15.24 -14.66 7.00
CA GLU A 3 -14.51 -14.10 5.85
C GLU A 3 -12.98 -14.25 6.02
N VAL A 4 -12.26 -14.31 4.90
CA VAL A 4 -10.80 -14.42 4.84
C VAL A 4 -10.21 -13.18 4.16
N ILE A 5 -9.37 -12.45 4.89
CA ILE A 5 -8.59 -11.32 4.37
C ILE A 5 -7.11 -11.68 4.41
N LEU A 6 -6.42 -11.51 3.28
CA LEU A 6 -4.98 -11.76 3.19
C LEU A 6 -4.18 -10.47 3.34
N ASP A 7 -3.11 -10.53 4.12
CA ASP A 7 -2.06 -9.51 4.09
C ASP A 7 -1.21 -9.73 2.84
N VAL A 8 -1.08 -8.70 2.00
CA VAL A 8 -0.42 -8.80 0.70
C VAL A 8 0.67 -7.76 0.54
N VAL A 9 1.82 -8.22 0.03
CA VAL A 9 2.99 -7.40 -0.25
C VAL A 9 3.18 -7.33 -1.76
N TYR A 10 2.86 -6.18 -2.34
CA TYR A 10 3.11 -5.86 -3.76
C TYR A 10 4.06 -4.68 -3.95
N ASN A 11 4.58 -4.13 -2.85
CA ASN A 11 5.42 -2.94 -2.88
C ASN A 11 6.92 -3.28 -3.10
N HIS A 12 7.39 -4.44 -2.63
CA HIS A 12 8.77 -4.93 -2.79
C HIS A 12 8.85 -6.43 -3.03
N THR A 13 10.07 -6.94 -3.26
CA THR A 13 10.35 -8.38 -3.40
C THR A 13 11.53 -8.82 -2.55
N ALA A 14 11.67 -10.15 -2.38
CA ALA A 14 12.79 -10.77 -1.69
C ALA A 14 14.14 -10.67 -2.45
N GLU A 15 14.17 -10.13 -3.68
CA GLU A 15 15.43 -9.96 -4.43
C GLU A 15 16.29 -8.80 -3.93
N GLY A 16 15.76 -7.97 -3.02
CA GLY A 16 16.47 -6.86 -2.38
C GLY A 16 17.07 -5.87 -3.38
N ASN A 17 18.14 -5.19 -2.97
CA ASN A 17 18.85 -4.20 -3.78
C ASN A 17 19.85 -4.84 -4.77
N HIS A 18 20.80 -4.04 -5.26
CA HIS A 18 21.85 -4.45 -6.20
C HIS A 18 22.79 -5.53 -5.65
N MET A 19 22.92 -5.66 -4.32
CA MET A 19 23.69 -6.72 -3.66
C MET A 19 22.84 -7.97 -3.35
N GLY A 20 21.52 -7.88 -3.53
CA GLY A 20 20.60 -8.99 -3.32
C GLY A 20 20.65 -10.03 -4.43
N PRO A 21 20.02 -11.20 -4.24
CA PRO A 21 20.08 -12.30 -5.18
C PRO A 21 19.34 -12.00 -6.49
N THR A 22 19.60 -12.82 -7.51
CA THR A 22 18.86 -12.86 -8.78
C THR A 22 18.12 -14.19 -8.84
N LEU A 23 16.81 -14.16 -8.61
CA LEU A 23 15.94 -15.33 -8.49
C LEU A 23 14.81 -15.35 -9.53
N SER A 24 14.26 -14.17 -9.87
CA SER A 24 13.07 -14.02 -10.71
C SER A 24 13.16 -12.71 -11.51
N PHE A 25 12.44 -11.66 -11.10
CA PHE A 25 12.23 -10.43 -11.86
C PHE A 25 13.53 -9.74 -12.27
N LYS A 26 14.54 -9.70 -11.39
CA LYS A 26 15.86 -9.13 -11.65
C LYS A 26 16.56 -9.83 -12.83
N GLY A 27 16.35 -11.14 -12.97
CA GLY A 27 16.92 -11.94 -14.06
C GLY A 27 16.08 -11.95 -15.34
N ILE A 28 14.77 -11.74 -15.23
CA ILE A 28 13.85 -11.69 -16.38
C ILE A 28 13.94 -10.34 -17.07
N ASP A 29 13.65 -9.26 -16.36
CA ASP A 29 13.75 -7.88 -16.87
C ASP A 29 13.80 -6.86 -15.73
N ASN A 30 15.00 -6.64 -15.21
CA ASN A 30 15.21 -5.80 -14.03
C ASN A 30 14.57 -4.40 -14.15
N ALA A 31 14.71 -3.75 -15.31
CA ALA A 31 14.26 -2.38 -15.50
C ALA A 31 12.75 -2.26 -15.73
N ALA A 32 12.10 -3.35 -16.15
CA ALA A 32 10.65 -3.38 -16.31
C ALA A 32 9.91 -3.62 -14.98
N TYR A 33 10.53 -4.33 -14.03
CA TYR A 33 9.92 -4.70 -12.76
C TYR A 33 10.27 -3.77 -11.61
N TYR A 34 11.50 -3.28 -11.53
CA TYR A 34 11.97 -2.49 -10.39
C TYR A 34 12.15 -1.02 -10.72
N ARG A 35 11.88 -0.20 -9.71
CA ARG A 35 12.21 1.21 -9.75
C ARG A 35 13.71 1.40 -9.53
N LEU A 36 14.39 1.94 -10.54
CA LEU A 36 15.82 2.22 -10.52
C LEU A 36 16.08 3.70 -10.27
N VAL A 37 17.28 4.03 -9.76
CA VAL A 37 17.67 5.43 -9.54
C VAL A 37 17.97 6.10 -10.88
N ASP A 38 17.39 7.28 -11.12
CA ASP A 38 17.66 8.07 -12.32
C ASP A 38 19.12 8.49 -12.39
N GLY A 39 19.75 8.28 -13.54
CA GLY A 39 21.19 8.53 -13.72
C GLY A 39 22.11 7.45 -13.12
N ASP A 40 21.59 6.55 -12.28
CA ASP A 40 22.33 5.44 -11.68
C ASP A 40 21.50 4.15 -11.64
N ARG A 41 21.29 3.58 -12.83
CA ARG A 41 20.44 2.39 -13.03
C ARG A 41 21.02 1.10 -12.41
N GLN A 42 22.20 1.16 -11.80
CA GLN A 42 22.73 0.04 -11.01
C GLN A 42 22.07 -0.05 -9.63
N HIS A 43 21.53 1.07 -9.14
CA HIS A 43 20.88 1.16 -7.84
C HIS A 43 19.35 1.22 -7.95
N TYR A 44 18.70 0.81 -6.85
CA TYR A 44 17.25 0.67 -6.75
C TYR A 44 16.72 1.81 -5.91
N PHE A 45 15.63 2.41 -6.35
CA PHE A 45 14.93 3.44 -5.59
C PHE A 45 13.99 2.75 -4.62
N ASP A 46 14.28 2.85 -3.32
CA ASP A 46 13.59 2.12 -2.27
C ASP A 46 12.72 3.04 -1.42
N THR A 47 11.40 2.90 -1.54
CA THR A 47 10.41 3.56 -0.68
C THR A 47 9.82 2.62 0.37
N THR A 48 10.29 1.38 0.44
CA THR A 48 9.77 0.31 1.30
C THR A 48 10.70 0.00 2.48
N GLY A 49 11.98 0.34 2.35
CA GLY A 49 13.02 0.03 3.34
C GLY A 49 13.55 -1.41 3.23
N THR A 50 13.27 -2.10 2.13
CA THR A 50 13.61 -3.52 1.91
C THR A 50 14.67 -3.74 0.82
N GLY A 51 15.17 -2.66 0.23
CA GLY A 51 16.20 -2.63 -0.80
C GLY A 51 15.68 -2.46 -2.23
N ASN A 52 14.39 -2.64 -2.49
CA ASN A 52 13.80 -2.35 -3.80
C ASN A 52 12.36 -1.84 -3.67
N SER A 53 11.81 -1.36 -4.78
CA SER A 53 10.39 -1.10 -4.93
C SER A 53 9.95 -1.51 -6.32
N LEU A 54 8.79 -2.13 -6.44
CA LEU A 54 8.22 -2.50 -7.73
C LEU A 54 7.78 -1.25 -8.51
N LEU A 55 7.90 -1.31 -9.84
CA LEU A 55 7.68 -0.18 -10.74
C LEU A 55 6.20 -0.04 -11.11
N MET A 56 5.44 0.75 -10.34
CA MET A 56 3.99 0.93 -10.53
C MET A 56 3.58 1.70 -11.79
N SER A 57 4.55 2.24 -12.54
CA SER A 57 4.33 2.83 -13.87
C SER A 57 4.45 1.81 -15.02
N SER A 58 4.91 0.59 -14.73
CA SER A 58 5.06 -0.48 -15.72
C SER A 58 3.73 -1.22 -15.92
N PRO A 59 3.18 -1.25 -17.15
CA PRO A 59 1.93 -1.96 -17.44
C PRO A 59 2.00 -3.45 -17.09
N HIS A 60 3.16 -4.08 -17.25
CA HIS A 60 3.35 -5.50 -16.93
C HIS A 60 3.39 -5.78 -15.43
N VAL A 61 3.93 -4.85 -14.63
CA VAL A 61 3.88 -4.94 -13.16
C VAL A 61 2.43 -4.79 -12.68
N LEU A 62 1.72 -3.79 -13.21
CA LEU A 62 0.30 -3.58 -12.87
C LEU A 62 -0.54 -4.79 -13.27
N GLN A 63 -0.32 -5.35 -14.46
CA GLN A 63 -0.99 -6.57 -14.91
C GLN A 63 -0.70 -7.74 -13.96
N LEU A 64 0.57 -7.96 -13.59
CA LEU A 64 0.96 -9.02 -12.65
C LEU A 64 0.20 -8.91 -11.32
N ILE A 65 0.11 -7.70 -10.76
CA ILE A 65 -0.59 -7.45 -9.49
C ILE A 65 -2.09 -7.71 -9.65
N MET A 66 -2.72 -7.18 -10.71
CA MET A 66 -4.15 -7.37 -10.96
C MET A 66 -4.51 -8.83 -11.21
N ASP A 67 -3.69 -9.56 -11.97
CA ASP A 67 -3.90 -10.99 -12.23
C ASP A 67 -3.74 -11.81 -10.95
N SER A 68 -2.76 -11.47 -10.11
CA SER A 68 -2.59 -12.09 -8.78
C SER A 68 -3.80 -11.83 -7.88
N LEU A 69 -4.26 -10.58 -7.77
CA LEU A 69 -5.45 -10.23 -6.98
C LEU A 69 -6.70 -10.99 -7.46
N ARG A 70 -6.95 -11.01 -8.78
CA ARG A 70 -8.08 -11.76 -9.34
C ARG A 70 -7.98 -13.23 -9.01
N TYR A 71 -6.83 -13.86 -9.20
CA TYR A 71 -6.60 -15.27 -8.87
C TYR A 71 -6.95 -15.57 -7.40
N TRP A 72 -6.51 -14.73 -6.46
CA TRP A 72 -6.84 -14.93 -5.05
C TRP A 72 -8.34 -14.79 -4.77
N VAL A 73 -9.06 -13.93 -5.48
CA VAL A 73 -10.51 -13.80 -5.32
C VAL A 73 -11.27 -14.94 -6.02
N THR A 74 -11.00 -15.21 -7.29
CA THR A 74 -11.79 -16.15 -8.10
C THR A 74 -11.46 -17.60 -7.87
N ASP A 75 -10.18 -17.92 -7.68
CA ASP A 75 -9.72 -19.31 -7.61
C ASP A 75 -9.53 -19.75 -6.15
N MET A 76 -9.10 -18.83 -5.29
CA MET A 76 -8.84 -19.10 -3.86
C MET A 76 -9.97 -18.63 -2.94
N HIS A 77 -10.98 -17.92 -3.47
CA HIS A 77 -12.14 -17.41 -2.73
C HIS A 77 -11.78 -16.55 -1.51
N VAL A 78 -10.79 -15.67 -1.67
CA VAL A 78 -10.43 -14.65 -0.68
C VAL A 78 -11.44 -13.49 -0.72
N ASP A 79 -11.89 -13.03 0.44
CA ASP A 79 -12.95 -12.00 0.58
C ASP A 79 -12.39 -10.56 0.63
N GLY A 80 -11.07 -10.41 0.70
CA GLY A 80 -10.41 -9.11 0.69
C GLY A 80 -8.92 -9.15 0.97
N PHE A 81 -8.32 -7.97 0.92
CA PHE A 81 -6.89 -7.78 1.06
C PHE A 81 -6.57 -6.64 2.01
N ARG A 82 -5.52 -6.84 2.82
CA ARG A 82 -4.80 -5.77 3.51
C ARG A 82 -3.48 -5.55 2.78
N PHE A 83 -3.30 -4.38 2.20
CA PHE A 83 -2.11 -4.01 1.44
C PHE A 83 -1.06 -3.40 2.37
N ASP A 84 0.08 -4.08 2.44
CA ASP A 84 1.29 -3.60 3.09
C ASP A 84 1.88 -2.39 2.36
N LEU A 85 2.31 -1.38 3.11
CA LEU A 85 2.90 -0.13 2.61
C LEU A 85 2.19 0.42 1.36
N ALA A 86 0.86 0.55 1.43
CA ALA A 86 0.02 0.79 0.26
C ALA A 86 0.34 2.12 -0.44
N SER A 87 0.90 3.11 0.27
CA SER A 87 1.37 4.36 -0.33
C SER A 87 2.43 4.15 -1.43
N THR A 88 3.28 3.12 -1.33
CA THR A 88 4.27 2.81 -2.38
C THR A 88 3.58 2.40 -3.69
N LEU A 89 2.42 1.74 -3.61
CA LEU A 89 1.66 1.33 -4.81
C LEU A 89 1.09 2.53 -5.58
N ALA A 90 0.91 3.65 -4.89
CA ALA A 90 0.42 4.91 -5.46
C ALA A 90 1.53 5.80 -6.05
N ARG A 91 2.80 5.37 -6.00
CA ARG A 91 3.93 6.14 -6.54
C ARG A 91 4.19 5.79 -8.01
N GLN A 92 3.75 6.65 -8.93
CA GLN A 92 4.16 6.58 -10.35
C GLN A 92 5.49 7.29 -10.62
N PHE A 93 5.79 8.34 -9.85
CA PHE A 93 7.03 9.13 -9.92
C PHE A 93 7.61 9.29 -8.51
N ALA A 94 8.30 10.40 -8.22
CA ALA A 94 8.77 10.73 -6.87
C ALA A 94 7.60 10.92 -5.88
N GLU A 95 6.48 11.47 -6.36
CA GLU A 95 5.32 11.81 -5.53
C GLU A 95 4.30 10.67 -5.45
N VAL A 96 3.54 10.67 -4.35
CA VAL A 96 2.37 9.80 -4.17
C VAL A 96 1.18 10.50 -4.82
N ASP A 97 0.62 9.90 -5.88
CA ASP A 97 -0.54 10.45 -6.57
C ASP A 97 -1.79 9.62 -6.24
N ARG A 98 -2.84 10.30 -5.75
CA ARG A 98 -4.15 9.67 -5.49
C ARG A 98 -4.80 9.17 -6.78
N LEU A 99 -4.38 9.67 -7.94
CA LEU A 99 -4.80 9.24 -9.28
C LEU A 99 -3.83 8.22 -9.89
N SER A 100 -3.18 7.41 -9.07
CA SER A 100 -2.32 6.35 -9.60
C SER A 100 -3.11 5.35 -10.45
N ALA A 101 -2.51 4.92 -11.55
CA ALA A 101 -3.06 3.89 -12.44
C ALA A 101 -3.40 2.60 -11.68
N PHE A 102 -2.72 2.30 -10.57
CA PHE A 102 -3.05 1.17 -9.72
C PHE A 102 -4.46 1.29 -9.12
N PHE A 103 -4.82 2.45 -8.56
CA PHE A 103 -6.16 2.66 -7.99
C PHE A 103 -7.24 2.67 -9.07
N ASP A 104 -6.98 3.32 -10.21
CA ASP A 104 -7.91 3.31 -11.34
C ASP A 104 -8.20 1.88 -11.82
N LEU A 105 -7.15 1.05 -11.93
CA LEU A 105 -7.28 -0.34 -12.33
C LEU A 105 -8.10 -1.17 -11.33
N ILE A 106 -7.90 -0.96 -10.02
CA ILE A 106 -8.68 -1.63 -8.98
C ILE A 106 -10.15 -1.22 -9.03
N HIS A 107 -10.45 0.09 -9.11
CA HIS A 107 -11.83 0.55 -9.08
C HIS A 107 -12.65 0.14 -10.30
N GLN A 108 -12.03 0.11 -11.48
CA GLN A 108 -12.72 -0.32 -12.69
C GLN A 108 -12.85 -1.86 -12.79
N ASP A 109 -12.08 -2.62 -12.00
CA ASP A 109 -12.05 -4.07 -12.12
C ASP A 109 -13.34 -4.70 -11.58
N PRO A 110 -14.05 -5.54 -12.36
CA PRO A 110 -15.35 -6.08 -11.95
C PRO A 110 -15.25 -7.13 -10.83
N VAL A 111 -14.06 -7.65 -10.52
CA VAL A 111 -13.84 -8.65 -9.46
C VAL A 111 -13.25 -7.99 -8.22
N VAL A 112 -12.11 -7.30 -8.37
CA VAL A 112 -11.34 -6.75 -7.25
C VAL A 112 -12.07 -5.58 -6.59
N SER A 113 -12.86 -4.79 -7.32
CA SER A 113 -13.68 -3.71 -6.73
C SER A 113 -14.79 -4.21 -5.81
N GLN A 114 -15.10 -5.51 -5.82
CA GLN A 114 -16.20 -6.10 -5.04
C GLN A 114 -15.74 -6.70 -3.71
N VAL A 115 -14.42 -6.77 -3.46
CA VAL A 115 -13.86 -7.33 -2.22
C VAL A 115 -13.44 -6.24 -1.25
N LYS A 116 -13.14 -6.61 0.00
CA LYS A 116 -12.67 -5.65 1.01
C LYS A 116 -11.24 -5.22 0.69
N LEU A 117 -11.01 -3.91 0.62
CA LEU A 117 -9.70 -3.33 0.38
C LEU A 117 -9.27 -2.52 1.61
N ILE A 118 -8.18 -2.94 2.24
CA ILE A 118 -7.65 -2.30 3.44
C ILE A 118 -6.22 -1.84 3.16
N ALA A 119 -5.88 -0.60 3.43
CA ALA A 119 -4.54 -0.04 3.23
C ALA A 119 -3.79 0.14 4.54
N GLU A 120 -2.48 -0.10 4.50
CA GLU A 120 -1.53 0.61 5.36
C GLU A 120 -1.18 1.95 4.68
N PRO A 121 -1.73 3.09 5.15
CA PRO A 121 -1.69 4.34 4.41
C PRO A 121 -0.39 5.12 4.65
N TRP A 122 0.74 4.42 4.70
CA TRP A 122 2.06 5.02 4.77
C TRP A 122 3.12 4.14 4.09
N ASP A 123 4.22 4.76 3.67
CA ASP A 123 5.48 4.08 3.37
C ASP A 123 6.66 4.83 4.02
N VAL A 124 7.89 4.32 3.86
CA VAL A 124 9.08 4.96 4.46
C VAL A 124 9.68 6.06 3.58
N GLY A 125 9.14 6.26 2.37
CA GLY A 125 9.59 7.29 1.44
C GLY A 125 9.10 8.69 1.83
N GLU A 126 9.76 9.71 1.28
CA GLU A 126 9.34 11.10 1.46
C GLU A 126 7.89 11.31 0.97
N GLY A 127 7.06 11.98 1.78
CA GLY A 127 5.63 12.16 1.49
C GLY A 127 4.79 10.89 1.60
N GLY A 128 5.33 9.82 2.19
CA GLY A 128 4.68 8.51 2.26
C GLY A 128 3.42 8.45 3.12
N TYR A 129 3.26 9.34 4.10
CA TYR A 129 2.14 9.33 5.04
C TYR A 129 0.85 9.89 4.41
N GLN A 130 -0.10 9.01 4.11
CA GLN A 130 -1.33 9.28 3.34
C GLN A 130 -2.59 8.89 4.10
N VAL A 131 -2.58 8.97 5.44
CA VAL A 131 -3.78 8.71 6.25
C VAL A 131 -4.92 9.66 5.84
N GLY A 132 -6.11 9.11 5.58
CA GLY A 132 -7.28 9.80 5.05
C GLY A 132 -7.15 10.18 3.57
N GLY A 133 -6.11 9.67 2.90
CA GLY A 133 -5.77 10.01 1.53
C GLY A 133 -6.14 8.97 0.49
N PHE A 134 -6.58 7.77 0.91
CA PHE A 134 -6.99 6.73 -0.01
C PHE A 134 -8.36 7.04 -0.62
N PRO A 135 -8.61 6.56 -1.84
CA PRO A 135 -9.87 6.80 -2.50
C PRO A 135 -11.04 6.04 -1.84
N PRO A 136 -12.30 6.39 -2.19
CA PRO A 136 -13.47 5.65 -1.72
C PRO A 136 -13.35 4.14 -2.01
N LEU A 137 -14.07 3.31 -1.25
CA LEU A 137 -13.98 1.83 -1.20
C LEU A 137 -12.84 1.27 -0.32
N TRP A 138 -11.83 2.08 0.00
CA TRP A 138 -10.74 1.65 0.86
C TRP A 138 -11.03 1.92 2.33
N SER A 139 -10.72 0.94 3.16
CA SER A 139 -10.54 1.14 4.60
C SER A 139 -9.06 1.34 4.89
N GLU A 140 -8.73 2.08 5.94
CA GLU A 140 -7.34 2.36 6.29
C GLU A 140 -7.01 1.90 7.72
N TRP A 141 -5.79 1.41 7.92
CA TRP A 141 -5.24 1.25 9.26
C TRP A 141 -5.00 2.63 9.90
N ASN A 142 -5.80 2.93 10.92
CA ASN A 142 -5.72 4.21 11.62
C ASN A 142 -4.59 4.20 12.67
N GLY A 143 -3.38 4.57 12.23
CA GLY A 143 -2.22 4.71 13.12
C GLY A 143 -2.42 5.76 14.22
N GLN A 144 -3.16 6.84 13.91
CA GLN A 144 -3.47 7.88 14.90
C GLN A 144 -4.40 7.36 16.00
N TYR A 145 -5.38 6.52 15.67
CA TYR A 145 -6.20 5.83 16.68
C TYR A 145 -5.33 4.99 17.61
N ARG A 146 -4.45 4.14 17.05
CA ARG A 146 -3.55 3.28 17.82
C ARG A 146 -2.73 4.10 18.82
N ASP A 147 -2.10 5.19 18.35
CA ASP A 147 -1.18 5.97 19.18
C ASP A 147 -1.93 6.81 20.22
N THR A 148 -2.99 7.52 19.83
CA THR A 148 -3.79 8.32 20.77
C THR A 148 -4.46 7.45 21.85
N VAL A 149 -5.03 6.29 21.50
CA VAL A 149 -5.66 5.41 22.51
C VAL A 149 -4.59 4.86 23.47
N ARG A 150 -3.41 4.49 22.97
CA ARG A 150 -2.29 4.07 23.82
C ARG A 150 -1.84 5.18 24.77
N ASP A 151 -1.67 6.39 24.25
CA ASP A 151 -1.20 7.55 25.01
C ASP A 151 -2.22 7.97 26.07
N PHE A 152 -3.52 7.93 25.74
CA PHE A 152 -4.60 8.18 26.71
C PHE A 152 -4.51 7.23 27.91
N TRP A 153 -4.37 5.92 27.66
CA TRP A 153 -4.26 4.92 28.73
C TRP A 153 -2.90 4.93 29.44
N ARG A 154 -1.82 5.38 28.78
CA ARG A 154 -0.50 5.58 29.40
C ARG A 154 -0.50 6.78 30.38
N GLY A 155 -1.50 7.66 30.30
CA GLY A 155 -1.61 8.85 31.15
C GLY A 155 -0.98 10.10 30.54
N GLU A 156 -0.86 10.16 29.21
CA GLU A 156 -0.35 11.34 28.50
C GLU A 156 -1.25 12.56 28.77
N PHE A 157 -0.63 13.71 29.05
CA PHE A 157 -1.35 14.92 29.41
C PHE A 157 -2.15 15.47 28.22
N SER A 158 -3.36 15.98 28.47
CA SER A 158 -4.20 16.66 27.47
C SER A 158 -4.64 15.81 26.25
N SER A 159 -4.77 14.49 26.41
CA SER A 159 -5.16 13.55 25.35
C SER A 159 -6.69 13.44 25.10
N LEU A 160 -7.53 13.95 26.01
CA LEU A 160 -8.99 13.74 25.97
C LEU A 160 -9.68 14.22 24.66
N PRO A 161 -9.38 15.41 24.08
CA PRO A 161 -10.03 15.85 22.85
C PRO A 161 -9.70 14.96 21.65
N GLN A 162 -8.42 14.60 21.48
CA GLN A 162 -8.00 13.70 20.41
C GLN A 162 -8.60 12.31 20.61
N PHE A 163 -8.60 11.80 21.85
CA PHE A 163 -9.24 10.54 22.20
C PHE A 163 -10.73 10.50 21.83
N ALA A 164 -11.48 11.57 22.12
CA ALA A 164 -12.89 11.66 21.76
C ALA A 164 -13.10 11.58 20.24
N SER A 165 -12.29 12.28 19.43
CA SER A 165 -12.32 12.17 17.97
C SER A 165 -11.99 10.75 17.49
N ARG A 166 -10.97 10.11 18.06
CA ARG A 166 -10.59 8.73 17.71
C ARG A 166 -11.70 7.72 18.03
N LEU A 167 -12.34 7.86 19.19
CA LEU A 167 -13.43 6.96 19.62
C LEU A 167 -14.69 7.15 18.75
N ALA A 168 -14.92 8.35 18.24
CA ALA A 168 -16.03 8.67 17.34
C ALA A 168 -15.78 8.32 15.87
N GLY A 169 -14.76 7.50 15.57
CA GLY A 169 -14.46 7.06 14.20
C GLY A 169 -13.59 8.01 13.38
N SER A 170 -12.92 8.98 14.01
CA SER A 170 -11.96 9.89 13.35
C SER A 170 -12.56 10.66 12.16
N ALA A 171 -13.71 11.31 12.37
CA ALA A 171 -14.36 12.13 11.34
C ALA A 171 -13.42 13.20 10.74
N ASP A 172 -12.52 13.78 11.53
CA ASP A 172 -11.51 14.72 11.05
C ASP A 172 -10.53 14.14 10.01
N LEU A 173 -10.44 12.82 9.90
CA LEU A 173 -9.67 12.12 8.87
C LEU A 173 -10.55 11.66 7.70
N TYR A 174 -11.77 11.18 7.97
CA TYR A 174 -12.54 10.36 7.03
C TYR A 174 -13.91 10.92 6.63
N GLU A 175 -14.38 12.05 7.20
CA GLU A 175 -15.71 12.59 6.88
C GLU A 175 -15.84 13.07 5.43
N HIS A 176 -14.73 13.42 4.80
CA HIS A 176 -14.69 13.97 3.44
C HIS A 176 -14.41 12.91 2.36
N THR A 177 -14.29 11.64 2.74
CA THR A 177 -13.91 10.53 1.85
C THR A 177 -15.11 9.82 1.26
#